data_AF-A0A938ZT92-F1
#
_entry.id   AF-A0A938ZT92-F1
#
_cell.length_a   1.000
_cell.length_b   1.000
_cell.length_c   1.000
_cell.angle_alpha   90.00
_cell.angle_beta   90.00
_cell.angle_gamma   90.00
#
_symmetry.space_group_name_H-M   'P 1'
#
loop_
_entity.id
_entity.type
_entity.pdbx_description
1 polymer ?
#
loop_
_entity_poly.entity_id
_entity_poly.type
_entity_poly.pdbx_seq_one_letter_code
_entity_poly.pdbx_strand_id
1 'polypeptide(L)'
;MNSIGKRLEQYTAKRTKEVLIVTVEIADEEDTIAIFKGFSSSLMRPTAFDADVPVLPDGVNILNIDRVASPYNPEAPRYIQQGISWSAMEALLLEVGI
;
A
#
# COMPACT_ATOMS: atom_id res chain seq x y z
N MET A 1 11.57 3.92 -14.25
CA MET A 1 11.13 4.31 -12.89
C MET A 1 10.20 3.22 -12.39
N ASN A 2 10.37 2.74 -11.15
CA ASN A 2 9.44 1.75 -10.59
C ASN A 2 8.08 2.43 -10.32
N SER A 3 6.99 1.73 -10.62
CA SER A 3 5.63 2.18 -10.29
C SER A 3 5.47 2.42 -8.79
N ILE A 4 4.49 3.24 -8.41
CA ILE A 4 4.20 3.52 -6.99
C ILE A 4 3.91 2.22 -6.23
N GLY A 5 3.05 1.36 -6.78
CA GLY A 5 2.74 0.04 -6.19
C GLY A 5 3.99 -0.78 -5.92
N LYS A 6 4.92 -0.85 -6.88
CA LYS A 6 6.15 -1.62 -6.74
C LYS A 6 7.08 -1.08 -5.66
N ARG A 7 7.14 0.26 -5.49
CA ARG A 7 7.91 0.89 -4.40
C ARG A 7 7.31 0.52 -3.02
N LEU A 8 5.99 0.51 -2.90
CA LEU A 8 5.28 0.13 -1.67
C LEU A 8 5.41 -1.37 -1.35
N GLU A 9 5.37 -2.23 -2.37
CA GLU A 9 5.66 -3.66 -2.23
C GLU A 9 7.08 -3.90 -1.75
N GLN A 10 8.08 -3.26 -2.37
CA GLN A 10 9.47 -3.33 -1.94
C GLN A 10 9.63 -2.86 -0.48
N TYR A 11 8.88 -1.85 -0.06
CA TYR A 11 8.91 -1.35 1.30
C TYR A 11 8.46 -2.42 2.30
N THR A 12 7.30 -3.03 2.07
CA THR A 12 6.75 -4.06 2.96
C THR A 12 7.55 -5.37 2.90
N ALA A 13 8.26 -5.64 1.81
CA ALA A 13 9.24 -6.72 1.73
C ALA A 13 10.46 -6.46 2.64
N LYS A 14 10.91 -5.21 2.80
CA LYS A 14 11.97 -4.82 3.74
C LYS A 14 11.44 -4.67 5.19
N ARG A 15 10.20 -4.22 5.36
CA ARG A 15 9.52 -4.00 6.64
C ARG A 15 8.44 -5.06 6.88
N THR A 16 8.85 -6.32 7.01
CA THR A 16 7.94 -7.49 7.09
C THR A 16 7.01 -7.53 8.31
N LYS A 17 7.19 -6.61 9.26
CA LYS A 17 6.32 -6.41 10.44
C LYS A 17 5.26 -5.33 10.23
N GLU A 18 5.19 -4.76 9.04
CA GLU A 18 4.27 -3.67 8.70
C GLU A 18 3.37 -4.09 7.53
N VAL A 19 2.12 -3.67 7.62
CA VAL A 19 1.12 -3.73 6.56
C VAL A 19 0.79 -2.30 6.18
N LEU A 20 0.82 -1.99 4.89
CA LEU A 20 0.33 -0.70 4.40
C LEU A 20 -1.12 -0.86 4.00
N ILE A 21 -1.96 0.05 4.46
CA ILE A 21 -3.33 0.20 3.96
C ILE A 21 -3.33 1.51 3.16
N VAL A 22 -3.48 1.39 1.85
CA VAL A 22 -3.39 2.51 0.91
C VAL A 22 -4.78 2.81 0.41
N THR A 23 -5.30 3.99 0.71
CA THR A 23 -6.55 4.47 0.12
C THR A 23 -6.22 5.23 -1.15
N VAL A 24 -6.81 4.79 -2.25
CA VAL A 24 -6.60 5.34 -3.59
C VAL A 24 -7.93 5.71 -4.22
N GLU A 25 -7.88 6.62 -5.19
CA GLU A 25 -9.02 6.95 -6.03
C GLU A 25 -8.77 6.44 -7.45
N ILE A 26 -9.67 5.57 -7.94
CA ILE A 26 -9.62 4.96 -9.27
C ILE A 26 -10.96 5.19 -9.96
N ALA A 27 -10.96 6.02 -11.02
CA ALA A 27 -12.16 6.37 -11.78
C ALA A 27 -13.31 6.90 -10.90
N ASP A 28 -12.99 7.87 -10.04
CA ASP A 28 -13.92 8.53 -9.09
C ASP A 28 -14.49 7.62 -7.99
N GLU A 29 -13.93 6.41 -7.83
CA GLU A 29 -14.24 5.50 -6.72
C GLU A 29 -13.03 5.31 -5.82
N GLU A 30 -13.26 5.33 -4.50
CA GLU A 30 -12.24 4.96 -3.52
C GLU A 30 -12.05 3.44 -3.51
N ASP A 31 -10.79 3.01 -3.54
CA ASP A 31 -10.38 1.64 -3.25
C ASP A 31 -9.37 1.64 -2.11
N THR A 32 -9.37 0.55 -1.34
CA THR A 32 -8.41 0.33 -0.26
C THR A 32 -7.55 -0.88 -0.60
N ILE A 33 -6.25 -0.66 -0.72
CA ILE A 33 -5.28 -1.67 -1.10
C ILE A 33 -4.42 -2.00 0.11
N ALA A 34 -4.45 -3.26 0.54
CA ALA A 34 -3.55 -3.79 1.56
C ALA A 34 -2.26 -4.28 0.89
N ILE A 35 -1.11 -3.85 1.39
CA ILE A 35 0.20 -4.26 0.90
C ILE A 35 0.99 -4.89 2.06
N PHE A 36 1.44 -6.13 1.87
CA PHE A 36 2.15 -6.89 2.88
C PHE A 36 3.19 -7.83 2.26
N LYS A 37 4.42 -7.80 2.81
CA LYS A 37 5.54 -8.67 2.39
C LYS A 37 5.78 -8.69 0.87
N GLY A 38 5.59 -7.57 0.19
CA GLY A 38 5.80 -7.46 -1.25
C GLY A 38 4.60 -7.85 -2.13
N PHE A 39 3.44 -8.11 -1.54
CA PHE A 39 2.20 -8.40 -2.27
C PHE A 39 1.16 -7.33 -1.98
N SER A 40 0.42 -6.93 -3.01
CA SER A 40 -0.70 -6.00 -2.93
C SER A 40 -2.03 -6.73 -3.19
N SER A 41 -3.10 -6.32 -2.50
CA SER A 41 -4.45 -6.82 -2.71
C SER A 41 -5.46 -5.71 -2.46
N SER A 42 -6.40 -5.53 -3.39
CA SER A 42 -7.58 -4.70 -3.13
C SER A 42 -8.46 -5.37 -2.07
N LEU A 43 -9.06 -4.56 -1.20
CA LEU A 43 -10.03 -5.00 -0.19
C LEU A 43 -11.48 -4.78 -0.65
N MET A 44 -11.70 -3.96 -1.68
CA MET A 44 -13.05 -3.65 -2.18
C MET A 44 -13.35 -4.32 -3.51
N ARG A 45 -12.32 -4.61 -4.31
CA ARG A 45 -12.45 -5.20 -5.65
C ARG A 45 -11.81 -6.58 -5.71
N PRO A 46 -12.36 -7.51 -6.52
CA PRO A 46 -11.68 -8.77 -6.77
C PRO A 46 -10.30 -8.51 -7.36
N THR A 47 -9.25 -9.04 -6.70
CA THR A 47 -7.89 -9.01 -7.25
C THR A 47 -7.88 -9.78 -8.56
N ALA A 48 -7.32 -9.18 -9.63
CA ALA A 48 -7.16 -9.88 -10.90
C ALA A 48 -6.39 -11.18 -10.66
N PHE A 49 -6.85 -12.28 -11.27
CA PHE A 49 -6.16 -13.57 -11.18
C PHE A 49 -4.78 -13.54 -11.88
N ASP A 50 -4.61 -12.60 -12.81
CA ASP A 50 -3.37 -12.38 -13.53
C ASP A 50 -2.39 -11.54 -12.68
N ALA A 51 -1.28 -12.15 -12.29
CA ALA A 51 -0.24 -11.53 -11.48
C ALA A 51 0.54 -10.44 -12.23
N ASP A 52 0.41 -10.35 -13.55
CA ASP A 52 1.02 -9.29 -14.35
C ASP A 52 0.16 -8.01 -14.37
N VAL A 53 -1.08 -8.07 -13.87
CA VAL A 53 -1.95 -6.89 -13.73
C VAL A 53 -1.64 -6.19 -12.40
N PRO A 54 -1.05 -4.98 -12.41
CA PRO A 54 -0.74 -4.27 -11.19
C PRO A 54 -2.04 -3.88 -10.46
N VAL A 55 -2.14 -4.24 -9.18
CA VAL A 55 -3.27 -3.87 -8.30
C VAL A 55 -3.36 -2.36 -8.15
N LEU A 56 -2.20 -1.68 -8.16
CA LEU A 56 -2.08 -0.23 -8.03
C LEU A 56 -1.57 0.33 -9.36
N PRO A 57 -2.46 0.80 -10.27
CA PRO A 57 -2.08 1.24 -11.61
C PRO A 57 -1.20 2.50 -11.57
N ASP A 58 -0.43 2.70 -12.63
CA ASP A 58 0.39 3.91 -12.78
C ASP A 58 -0.49 5.16 -12.86
N GLY A 59 -0.11 6.20 -12.12
CA GLY A 59 -0.85 7.47 -12.09
C GLY A 59 -2.08 7.48 -11.18
N VAL A 60 -2.28 6.46 -10.34
CA VAL A 60 -3.35 6.48 -9.34
C VAL A 60 -3.14 7.60 -8.32
N ASN A 61 -4.24 8.24 -7.92
CA ASN A 61 -4.24 9.25 -6.87
C ASN A 61 -4.25 8.56 -5.49
N ILE A 62 -3.17 8.72 -4.72
CA ILE A 62 -3.11 8.24 -3.34
C ILE A 62 -3.73 9.29 -2.43
N LEU A 63 -4.85 8.95 -1.82
CA LEU A 63 -5.55 9.81 -0.88
C LEU A 63 -4.86 9.78 0.49
N ASN A 64 -4.54 8.59 0.98
CA ASN A 64 -3.78 8.41 2.22
C ASN A 64 -3.11 7.04 2.29
N ILE A 65 -2.17 6.92 3.22
CA ILE A 65 -1.53 5.66 3.58
C ILE A 65 -1.55 5.51 5.10
N ASP A 66 -1.97 4.35 5.57
CA ASP A 66 -1.82 3.92 6.95
C ASP A 66 -0.75 2.84 7.05
N ARG A 67 0.07 2.92 8.10
CA ARG A 67 1.03 1.90 8.49
C ARG A 67 0.47 1.15 9.68
N VAL A 68 0.30 -0.15 9.54
CA VAL A 68 -0.29 -1.02 10.56
C VAL A 68 0.71 -2.11 10.94
N ALA A 69 0.78 -2.47 12.22
CA ALA A 69 1.63 -3.55 12.68
C ALA A 69 1.04 -4.92 12.31
N SER A 70 1.90 -5.84 11.86
CA SER A 70 1.57 -7.26 11.68
C SER A 70 1.62 -8.00 13.03
N PRO A 71 0.73 -8.99 13.29
CA PRO A 71 -0.33 -9.47 12.40
C PRO A 71 -1.46 -8.45 12.25
N TYR A 72 -1.94 -8.29 11.02
CA TYR A 72 -3.07 -7.41 10.72
C TYR A 72 -4.37 -8.04 11.21
N ASN A 73 -5.11 -7.30 12.04
CA ASN A 73 -6.46 -7.63 12.43
C ASN A 73 -7.40 -6.53 11.90
N PRO A 74 -8.29 -6.81 10.94
CA PRO A 74 -9.20 -5.80 10.40
C PRO A 74 -10.23 -5.29 11.42
N GLU A 75 -10.56 -6.06 12.46
CA GLU A 75 -11.47 -5.64 13.52
C GLU A 75 -10.78 -4.76 14.58
N ALA A 76 -9.46 -4.88 14.71
CA ALA A 76 -8.66 -4.13 15.67
C ALA A 76 -7.25 -3.82 15.10
N PRO A 77 -7.16 -2.99 14.04
CA PRO A 77 -5.89 -2.68 13.40
C PRO A 77 -4.97 -1.92 14.36
N ARG A 78 -3.72 -2.37 14.44
CA ARG A 78 -2.70 -1.76 15.31
C ARG A 78 -1.91 -0.72 14.53
N TYR A 79 -2.43 0.50 14.46
CA TYR A 79 -1.79 1.58 13.72
C TYR A 79 -0.45 1.99 14.32
N ILE A 80 0.56 2.04 13.47
CA ILE A 80 1.88 2.65 13.71
C ILE A 80 1.82 4.12 13.34
N GLN A 81 1.17 4.43 12.21
CA GLN A 81 1.00 5.78 11.68
C GLN A 81 -0.23 5.81 10.78
N GLN A 82 -1.00 6.89 10.80
CA GLN A 82 -2.23 7.03 10.02
C GLN A 82 -2.21 8.28 9.15
N GLY A 83 -2.95 8.22 8.04
CA GLY A 83 -3.27 9.38 7.21
C GLY A 83 -2.04 10.04 6.60
N ILE A 84 -0.96 9.29 6.35
CA ILE A 84 0.25 9.91 5.80
C ILE A 84 0.07 10.18 4.31
N SER A 85 0.53 11.35 3.88
CA SER A 85 0.58 11.71 2.47
C SER A 85 1.59 10.83 1.72
N TRP A 86 1.44 10.79 0.39
CA TRP A 86 2.44 10.20 -0.48
C TRP A 86 3.85 10.76 -0.22
N SER A 87 4.00 12.08 -0.08
CA SER A 87 5.29 12.72 0.20
C SER A 87 5.94 12.27 1.51
N ALA A 88 5.15 12.04 2.56
CA ALA A 88 5.64 11.50 3.81
C ALA A 88 6.06 10.03 3.65
N MET A 89 5.31 9.25 2.88
CA MET A 89 5.69 7.88 2.55
C MET A 89 6.99 7.83 1.74
N GLU A 90 7.22 8.77 0.82
CA GLU A 90 8.46 8.84 0.05
C GLU A 90 9.69 9.01 0.92
N ALA A 91 9.61 9.77 2.02
CA ALA A 91 10.69 9.86 2.99
C ALA A 91 10.99 8.48 3.63
N LEU A 92 9.95 7.73 3.99
CA LEU A 92 10.08 6.37 4.56
C LEU A 92 10.65 5.36 3.54
N LEU A 93 10.31 5.51 2.25
CA LEU A 93 10.88 4.71 1.17
C LEU A 93 12.40 4.95 1.05
N LEU A 94 12.81 6.21 1.08
CA LEU A 94 14.22 6.60 1.02
C LEU A 94 15.03 6.06 2.21
N GLU A 95 14.46 6.06 3.42
CA GLU A 95 15.10 5.50 4.63
C GLU A 95 15.49 4.02 4.47
N VAL A 96 14.74 3.26 3.67
CA VAL A 96 15.02 1.84 3.39
C VAL A 96 15.70 1.62 2.04
N GLY A 97 16.08 2.69 1.32
CA GLY A 97 16.75 2.64 0.02
C GLY A 97 15.84 2.15 -1.11
N ILE A 98 14.65 2.74 -1.24
CA ILE A 98 13.68 2.51 -2.33
C ILE A 98 13.39 3.82 -3.05
#